data_AF-A0A378APZ5-F1
#
_entry.id   AF-A0A378APZ5-F1
#
_cell.length_a   1.000
_cell.length_b   1.000
_cell.length_c   1.000
_cell.angle_alpha   90.00
_cell.angle_beta   90.00
_cell.angle_gamma   90.00
#
_symmetry.space_group_name_H-M   'P 1'
#
loop_
_entity.id
_entity.type
_entity.pdbx_description
1 polymer ?
#
loop_
_entity_poly.entity_id
_entity_poly.type
_entity_poly.pdbx_seq_one_letter_code
_entity_poly.pdbx_strand_id
1 'polypeptide(L)' 'MRDTWIIGSGKNAQEAYKAINSENNLGLNVVGFISNAEDNKLGMMIDGIQVIQSDTTWIKNIDKRAQFIVAV' A
#
# COMPACT_ATOMS: atom_id res chain seq x y z
N MET A 1 -7.04 -5.76 13.19
CA MET A 1 -7.09 -5.30 11.78
C MET A 1 -6.25 -6.24 10.92
N ARG A 2 -6.51 -6.31 9.62
CA ARG A 2 -5.71 -7.07 8.65
C ARG A 2 -4.74 -6.13 7.96
N ASP A 3 -3.47 -6.52 7.92
CA ASP A 3 -2.46 -5.77 7.18
C ASP A 3 -2.86 -5.71 5.71
N THR A 4 -2.77 -4.51 5.16
CA THR A 4 -3.30 -4.15 3.84
C THR A 4 -2.23 -3.39 3.08
N TRP A 5 -1.95 -3.86 1.87
CA TRP A 5 -1.05 -3.21 0.94
C TRP A 5 -1.85 -2.53 -0.17
N ILE A 6 -1.45 -1.31 -0.54
CA ILE A 6 -2.00 -0.64 -1.71
C ILE A 6 -1.03 -0.84 -2.87
N ILE A 7 -1.53 -1.42 -3.97
CA ILE A 7 -0.77 -1.58 -5.21
C ILE A 7 -1.04 -0.33 -6.06
N GLY A 8 0.00 0.48 -6.20
CA GLY A 8 -0.01 1.83 -6.79
C GLY A 8 0.52 2.87 -5.80
N SER A 9 1.09 3.97 -6.30
CA SER A 9 1.54 5.13 -5.51
C SER A 9 1.05 6.48 -6.05
N GLY A 10 0.18 6.42 -7.07
CA GLY A 10 -0.45 7.56 -7.73
C GLY A 10 -1.57 8.20 -6.90
N LYS A 11 -2.25 9.17 -7.49
CA LYS A 11 -3.33 9.93 -6.82
C LYS A 11 -4.42 9.00 -6.27
N ASN A 12 -4.84 8.00 -7.03
CA ASN A 12 -5.91 7.09 -6.60
C ASN A 12 -5.49 6.21 -5.42
N ALA A 13 -4.22 5.79 -5.36
CA ALA A 13 -3.68 5.07 -4.21
C ALA A 13 -3.70 5.94 -2.93
N GLN A 14 -3.33 7.23 -3.05
CA GLN A 14 -3.35 8.17 -1.94
C GLN A 14 -4.77 8.45 -1.44
N GLU A 15 -5.73 8.62 -2.35
CA GLU A 15 -7.13 8.83 -1.98
C GLU A 15 -7.75 7.56 -1.36
N ALA A 16 -7.40 6.36 -1.87
CA ALA A 16 -7.80 5.10 -1.26
C ALA A 16 -7.28 4.99 0.19
N TYR A 17 -6.01 5.31 0.42
CA TYR A 17 -5.43 5.34 1.76
C TYR A 17 -6.20 6.26 2.71
N LYS A 18 -6.47 7.50 2.29
CA LYS A 18 -7.23 8.46 3.10
C LYS A 18 -8.64 7.96 3.42
N ALA A 19 -9.34 7.41 2.43
CA ALA A 19 -10.69 6.88 2.62
C ALA A 19 -10.69 5.71 3.63
N ILE A 20 -9.74 4.78 3.51
CA ILE A 20 -9.61 3.65 4.44
C ILE A 20 -9.29 4.12 5.85
N ASN A 21 -8.29 5.00 6.00
CA ASN A 21 -7.89 5.51 7.32
C ASN A 21 -8.94 6.42 7.96
N SER A 22 -9.87 6.98 7.18
CA SER A 22 -10.99 7.74 7.73
C SER A 22 -12.11 6.87 8.32
N GLU A 23 -12.13 5.56 8.02
CA GLU A 23 -13.20 4.64 8.44
C GLU A 23 -12.69 3.58 9.43
N ASN A 24 -12.92 3.82 10.72
CA ASN A 24 -12.41 2.98 11.81
C ASN A 24 -12.95 1.54 11.81
N ASN A 25 -14.05 1.27 11.10
CA ASN A 25 -14.77 -0.01 11.17
C ASN A 25 -14.42 -1.00 10.05
N LEU A 26 -13.55 -0.63 9.10
CA LEU A 26 -13.17 -1.53 7.99
C LEU A 26 -12.28 -2.70 8.41
N GLY A 27 -11.61 -2.58 9.55
CA GLY A 27 -10.69 -3.60 10.04
C GLY A 27 -9.45 -3.78 9.15
N LEU A 28 -9.08 -2.75 8.37
CA LEU A 28 -7.90 -2.73 7.51
C LEU A 28 -6.80 -1.88 8.15
N ASN A 29 -5.55 -2.33 8.04
CA ASN A 29 -4.36 -1.60 8.49
C ASN A 29 -3.45 -1.38 7.28
N VAL A 30 -3.39 -0.16 6.74
CA VAL A 30 -2.52 0.09 5.57
C VAL A 30 -1.07 0.14 6.04
N VAL A 31 -0.25 -0.82 5.59
CA VAL A 31 1.15 -0.98 6.04
C VAL A 31 2.17 -0.57 4.97
N GLY A 32 1.75 -0.32 3.74
CA GLY A 32 2.66 0.05 2.67
C GLY A 32 1.99 0.25 1.32
N PHE A 33 2.70 0.96 0.45
CA PHE A 33 2.40 1.09 -0.98
C PHE A 33 3.40 0.29 -1.80
N ILE A 34 2.93 -0.31 -2.89
CA ILE A 34 3.75 -1.01 -3.88
C ILE A 34 3.77 -0.20 -5.17
N SER A 35 4.96 0.18 -5.64
CA SER A 35 5.15 0.91 -6.92
C SER A 35 6.06 0.15 -7.86
N ASN A 36 5.95 0.43 -9.15
CA ASN A 36 6.91 -0.09 -10.11
C ASN A 36 8.28 0.61 -9.96
N ALA A 37 9.32 0.04 -10.58
CA ALA A 37 10.68 0.57 -10.51
C ALA A 37 10.88 1.92 -11.20
N GLU A 38 10.01 2.25 -12.15
CA GLU A 38 10.09 3.45 -12.98
C GLU A 38 9.38 4.65 -12.34
N ASP A 39 8.64 4.42 -11.26
CA ASP A 39 8.00 5.48 -10.49
C ASP A 39 9.04 6.24 -9.67
N ASN A 40 9.11 7.55 -9.90
CA ASN A 40 9.95 8.51 -9.15
C ASN A 40 9.62 8.60 -7.64
N LYS A 41 8.72 7.75 -7.13
CA LYS A 41 8.26 7.72 -5.74
C LYS A 41 8.83 6.58 -4.91
N LEU A 42 9.70 5.73 -5.47
CA LEU A 42 10.37 4.69 -4.69
C LEU A 42 11.21 5.29 -3.55
N GLY A 43 11.07 4.71 -2.35
CA GLY A 43 11.73 5.22 -1.15
C GLY A 43 11.10 6.50 -0.57
N MET A 44 10.07 7.04 -1.21
CA MET A 44 9.26 8.11 -0.61
C MET A 44 8.30 7.57 0.45
N MET A 45 7.82 8.49 1.28
CA MET A 45 6.75 8.27 2.24
C MET A 45 5.49 8.97 1.73
N ILE A 46 4.37 8.25 1.68
CA ILE A 46 3.03 8.81 1.46
C ILE A 46 2.35 8.84 2.81
N ASP A 47 2.11 10.05 3.34
CA ASP A 47 1.46 10.23 4.65
C ASP A 47 2.10 9.39 5.78
N GLY A 48 3.43 9.25 5.73
CA GLY A 48 4.21 8.47 6.70
C GLY A 48 4.25 6.96 6.43
N ILE A 49 3.70 6.48 5.31
CA ILE A 49 3.72 5.08 4.90
C ILE A 49 4.71 4.87 3.74
N GLN A 50 5.52 3.82 3.85
CA GLN A 50 6.56 3.51 2.88
C GLN A 50 6.00 3.09 1.52
N VAL A 51 6.63 3.58 0.45
CA VAL A 51 6.51 3.04 -0.91
C VAL A 51 7.67 2.09 -1.19
N ILE A 52 7.38 0.82 -1.43
CA ILE A 52 8.37 -0.20 -1.82
C ILE A 52 8.23 -0.60 -3.29
N GLN A 53 9.31 -1.14 -3.85
CA GLN A 53 9.35 -1.61 -5.23
C GLN A 53 8.67 -2.97 -5.37
N SER A 54 7.87 -3.13 -6.43
CA SER A 54 7.32 -4.42 -6.84
C SER A 54 8.41 -5.30 -7.47
N ASP A 55 9.19 -5.99 -6.65
CA ASP A 55 10.07 -7.07 -7.12
C ASP A 55 9.44 -8.46 -6.90
N THR A 56 10.22 -9.54 -7.00
CA THR A 56 9.70 -10.90 -6.69
C THR A 56 9.91 -11.29 -5.23
N THR A 57 10.58 -10.45 -4.44
CA THR A 57 11.00 -10.76 -3.07
C THR A 57 10.05 -10.19 -2.02
N TRP A 58 9.43 -9.03 -2.28
CA TRP A 58 8.57 -8.34 -1.32
C TRP A 58 7.41 -9.20 -0.83
N ILE A 59 6.80 -10.01 -1.70
CA ILE A 59 5.64 -10.85 -1.34
C ILE A 59 6.02 -12.13 -0.58
N LYS A 60 7.29 -12.55 -0.59
CA LYS A 60 7.71 -13.88 -0.09
C LYS A 60 7.45 -14.07 1.41
N ASN A 61 7.50 -13.00 2.19
CA ASN A 61 7.34 -13.03 3.65
C ASN A 61 6.05 -12.36 4.12
N ILE A 62 5.13 -12.03 3.22
CA ILE A 62 3.85 -11.43 3.58
C ILE A 62 2.91 -12.51 4.14
N ASP A 63 2.22 -12.20 5.24
CA ASP A 63 1.18 -13.06 5.79
C ASP A 63 0.11 -13.34 4.73
N LYS A 64 -0.28 -14.60 4.56
CA LYS A 64 -1.31 -15.03 3.59
C LYS A 64 -2.69 -14.40 3.84
N ARG A 65 -2.92 -13.82 5.00
CA ARG A 65 -4.13 -13.08 5.38
C ARG A 65 -4.08 -11.61 5.01
N ALA A 66 -2.94 -11.12 4.53
CA ALA A 66 -2.79 -9.75 4.06
C ALA A 66 -3.81 -9.44 2.96
N GLN A 67 -4.30 -8.20 2.97
CA GLN A 67 -5.23 -7.69 1.98
C GLN A 67 -4.48 -6.85 0.97
N PHE A 68 -5.00 -6.80 -0.25
CA PHE A 68 -4.42 -6.02 -1.33
C PHE A 68 -5.52 -5.17 -1.96
N ILE A 69 -5.23 -3.88 -2.13
CA ILE A 69 -6.11 -2.93 -2.80
C ILE A 69 -5.36 -2.42 -4.02
N VAL A 70 -5.94 -2.62 -5.20
CA VAL A 70 -5.36 -2.14 -6.45
C VAL A 70 -5.95 -0.78 -6.77
N ALA A 71 -5.09 0.24 -6.91
CA ALA A 71 -5.50 1.60 -7.21
C ALA A 71 -4.59 2.17 -8.33
N VAL A 72 -5.15 2.23 -9.55
CA VAL A 72 -4.50 2.71 -10.79
C VAL A 72 -4.48 4.23 -10.88
#